data_AF-A0A349PZ74-F1
#
_entry.id   AF-A0A349PZ74-F1
#
_cell.length_a   1.000
_cell.length_b   1.000
_cell.length_c   1.000
_cell.angle_alpha   90.00
_cell.angle_beta   90.00
_cell.angle_gamma   90.00
#
_symmetry.space_group_name_H-M   'P 1'
#
loop_
_entity.id
_entity.type
_entity.pdbx_description
1 polymer ?
#
loop_
_entity_poly.entity_id
_entity_poly.type
_entity_poly.pdbx_seq_one_letter_code
_entity_poly.pdbx_strand_id
1 'polypeptide(L)'
;MNNQEMSNKLEALVSKTPSKWIEESNKRFEDKEGLRYSQQVAVRILRTLREKKISQKDLAVLLKVTPQTVNKWVKGSENFGFFTIGKIEKALGIKLMHIYENNNCLLISTTNISTIVNKVHTYINEIEGTMVAQKETKVIPLHGYIEDCMELKYNHS
;
A
#
# COMPACT_ATOMS: atom_id res chain seq x y z
N MET A 1 -28.16 60.85 19.12
CA MET A 1 -26.88 60.19 19.50
C MET A 1 -25.94 60.30 18.32
N ASN A 2 -24.78 60.92 18.53
CA ASN A 2 -23.77 61.11 17.50
C ASN A 2 -23.09 59.76 17.22
N ASN A 3 -22.89 59.38 15.96
CA ASN A 3 -22.33 58.08 15.58
C ASN A 3 -20.92 57.87 16.18
N GLN A 4 -20.19 58.97 16.37
CA GLN A 4 -18.90 59.00 17.07
C GLN A 4 -18.99 58.56 18.54
N GLU A 5 -20.05 58.97 19.24
CA GLU A 5 -20.24 58.67 20.67
C GLU A 5 -20.54 57.18 20.87
N MET A 6 -21.30 56.59 19.94
CA MET A 6 -21.56 55.16 19.91
C MET A 6 -20.30 54.34 19.65
N SER A 7 -19.44 54.79 18.72
CA SER A 7 -18.18 54.11 18.42
C SER A 7 -17.23 54.14 19.62
N ASN A 8 -17.10 55.29 20.28
CA ASN A 8 -16.22 55.42 21.45
C ASN A 8 -16.69 54.55 22.63
N LYS A 9 -18.00 54.43 22.84
CA LYS A 9 -18.57 53.55 23.87
C LYS A 9 -18.32 52.07 23.55
N LEU A 10 -18.38 51.70 22.27
CA LEU A 10 -18.10 50.33 21.83
C LEU A 10 -16.63 49.97 22.05
N GLU A 11 -15.69 50.84 21.66
CA GLU A 11 -14.25 50.62 21.86
C GLU A 11 -13.87 50.49 23.34
N ALA A 12 -14.53 51.23 24.23
CA ALA A 12 -14.33 51.13 25.67
C ALA A 12 -14.78 49.77 26.27
N LEU A 13 -15.68 49.06 25.61
CA LEU A 13 -16.20 47.75 26.03
C LEU A 13 -15.43 46.56 25.41
N VAL A 14 -14.63 46.80 24.37
CA VAL A 14 -13.86 45.74 23.70
C VAL A 14 -12.59 45.43 24.50
N SER A 15 -12.43 44.15 24.86
CA SER A 15 -11.19 43.63 25.43
C SER A 15 -10.00 43.92 24.50
N LYS A 16 -8.96 44.58 25.03
CA LYS A 16 -7.71 44.85 24.30
C LYS A 16 -6.95 43.57 23.92
N THR A 17 -7.24 42.45 24.60
CA THR A 17 -6.66 41.15 24.30
C THR A 17 -7.57 40.40 23.32
N PRO A 18 -7.05 39.89 22.19
CA PRO A 18 -7.84 39.08 21.27
C PRO A 18 -8.37 37.85 21.99
N SER A 19 -9.62 37.50 21.72
CA SER A 19 -10.25 36.35 22.37
C SER A 19 -9.53 35.05 21.98
N LYS A 20 -9.35 34.16 22.95
CA LYS A 20 -8.82 32.80 22.75
C LYS A 20 -9.61 31.99 21.71
N TRP A 21 -10.86 32.39 21.47
CA TRP A 21 -11.77 31.78 20.52
C TRP A 21 -11.30 31.90 19.06
N ILE A 22 -10.68 33.02 18.70
CA ILE A 22 -10.13 33.23 17.35
C ILE A 22 -8.95 32.29 17.11
N GLU A 23 -8.06 32.17 18.09
CA GLU A 23 -6.89 31.28 18.04
C GLU A 23 -7.30 29.80 18.00
N GLU A 24 -8.24 29.39 18.85
CA GLU A 24 -8.80 28.03 18.84
C GLU A 24 -9.56 27.69 17.56
N SER A 25 -10.22 28.69 16.95
CA SER A 25 -10.90 28.54 15.67
C SER A 25 -9.90 28.29 14.54
N ASN A 26 -8.87 29.14 14.42
CA ASN A 26 -7.84 29.01 13.38
C ASN A 26 -7.12 27.67 13.44
N LYS A 27 -6.77 27.20 14.65
CA LYS A 27 -6.14 25.88 14.85
C LYS A 27 -6.99 24.70 14.34
N ARG A 28 -8.33 24.81 14.37
CA ARG A 28 -9.23 23.78 13.83
C ARG A 28 -9.29 23.79 12.31
N PHE A 29 -9.06 24.93 11.68
CA PHE A 29 -9.02 25.05 10.22
C PHE A 29 -7.70 24.56 9.64
N GLU A 30 -6.60 24.71 10.37
CA GLU A 30 -5.24 24.37 9.93
C GLU A 30 -4.98 22.84 9.87
N ASP A 31 -5.46 22.05 10.83
CA ASP A 31 -5.18 20.60 10.91
C ASP A 31 -6.45 19.73 10.90
N LYS A 32 -7.26 19.89 9.85
CA LYS A 32 -8.50 19.11 9.67
C LYS A 32 -8.22 17.60 9.56
N GLU A 33 -7.11 17.22 8.93
CA GLU A 33 -6.76 15.81 8.76
C GLU A 33 -6.32 15.16 10.06
N GLY A 34 -5.42 15.79 10.82
CA GLY A 34 -5.00 15.31 12.14
C GLY A 34 -6.18 15.19 13.10
N LEU A 35 -7.12 16.14 13.06
CA LEU A 35 -8.36 16.08 13.83
C LEU A 35 -9.24 14.88 13.41
N ARG A 36 -9.38 14.65 12.10
CA ARG A 36 -10.12 13.49 11.57
C ARG A 36 -9.52 12.17 12.05
N TYR A 37 -8.19 12.02 12.01
CA TYR A 37 -7.52 10.82 12.52
C TYR A 37 -7.72 10.65 14.03
N SER A 38 -7.62 11.74 14.78
CA SER A 38 -7.83 11.74 16.23
C SER A 38 -9.25 11.31 16.61
N GLN A 39 -10.26 11.76 15.87
CA GLN A 39 -11.66 11.35 16.05
C GLN A 39 -11.86 9.86 15.71
N GLN A 40 -11.25 9.35 14.64
CA GLN A 40 -11.32 7.92 14.30
C GLN A 40 -10.74 7.04 15.41
N VAL A 41 -9.57 7.42 15.93
CA VAL A 41 -8.93 6.75 17.06
C VAL A 41 -9.84 6.81 18.30
N ALA A 42 -10.41 7.98 18.62
CA ALA A 42 -11.32 8.16 19.75
C ALA A 42 -12.54 7.23 19.67
N VAL A 43 -13.19 7.15 18.50
CA VAL A 43 -14.33 6.25 18.27
C VAL A 43 -13.91 4.79 18.47
N ARG A 44 -12.74 4.40 17.95
CA ARG A 44 -12.23 3.03 18.11
C ARG A 44 -11.95 2.68 19.56
N ILE A 45 -11.38 3.60 20.34
CA ILE A 45 -11.18 3.45 21.78
C ILE A 45 -12.52 3.25 22.47
N LEU A 46 -13.49 4.16 22.27
CA LEU A 46 -14.80 4.10 22.91
C LEU A 46 -15.56 2.79 22.62
N ARG A 47 -15.50 2.30 21.37
CA ARG A 47 -16.07 1.00 21.00
C ARG A 47 -15.41 -0.13 21.77
N THR A 48 -14.08 -0.15 21.79
CA THR A 48 -13.31 -1.17 22.51
C THR A 48 -13.60 -1.16 24.01
N LEU A 49 -13.72 0.02 24.62
CA LEU A 49 -14.07 0.16 26.04
C LEU A 49 -15.45 -0.48 26.32
N ARG A 50 -16.43 -0.21 25.45
CA ARG A 50 -17.78 -0.78 25.57
C ARG A 50 -17.77 -2.31 25.40
N GLU A 51 -17.07 -2.81 24.40
CA GLU A 51 -16.94 -4.25 24.11
C GLU A 51 -16.29 -5.01 25.29
N LYS A 52 -15.25 -4.41 25.89
CA LYS A 52 -14.53 -4.99 27.03
C LYS A 52 -15.15 -4.67 28.40
N LYS A 53 -16.24 -3.90 28.45
CA LYS A 53 -16.91 -3.44 29.68
C LYS A 53 -15.97 -2.74 30.68
N ILE A 54 -15.01 -1.96 30.15
CA ILE A 54 -14.06 -1.18 30.95
C ILE A 54 -14.41 0.31 30.86
N SER A 55 -14.25 1.03 31.97
CA SER A 55 -14.51 2.47 31.99
C SER A 55 -13.31 3.28 31.49
N GLN A 56 -13.54 4.56 31.17
CA GLN A 56 -12.45 5.49 30.85
C GLN A 56 -11.51 5.69 32.04
N LYS A 57 -12.02 5.58 33.28
CA LYS A 57 -11.20 5.66 34.49
C LYS A 57 -10.27 4.45 34.59
N ASP A 58 -10.77 3.26 34.27
CA ASP A 58 -9.96 2.04 34.27
C ASP A 58 -8.87 2.11 33.20
N LEU A 59 -9.18 2.65 32.02
CA LEU A 59 -8.17 2.91 31.00
C LEU A 59 -7.09 3.88 31.48
N ALA A 60 -7.47 4.94 32.20
CA ALA A 60 -6.51 5.88 32.78
C ALA A 60 -5.57 5.18 33.79
N VAL A 61 -6.11 4.31 34.64
CA VAL A 61 -5.33 3.50 35.59
C VAL A 61 -4.38 2.55 34.85
N LEU A 62 -4.87 1.82 33.84
CA LEU A 62 -4.05 0.91 33.03
C LEU A 62 -2.88 1.61 32.34
N LEU A 63 -3.11 2.83 31.86
CA LEU A 63 -2.10 3.63 31.16
C LEU A 63 -1.23 4.48 32.09
N LYS A 64 -1.52 4.52 33.39
CA LYS A 64 -0.86 5.39 34.39
C LYS A 64 -0.91 6.87 33.98
N VAL A 65 -2.06 7.31 33.49
CA VAL A 65 -2.33 8.71 33.09
C VAL A 65 -3.51 9.27 33.87
N THR A 66 -3.72 10.58 33.77
CA THR A 66 -4.88 11.21 34.42
C THR A 66 -6.18 10.89 33.67
N PRO A 67 -7.33 10.75 34.36
CA PRO A 67 -8.63 10.61 33.71
C PRO A 67 -8.96 11.77 32.77
N GLN A 68 -8.47 12.97 33.07
CA GLN A 68 -8.61 14.17 32.23
C GLN A 68 -7.94 13.95 30.87
N THR A 69 -6.74 13.37 30.85
CA THR A 69 -6.03 13.01 29.61
C THR A 69 -6.86 12.04 28.77
N VAL A 70 -7.39 10.97 29.37
CA VAL A 70 -8.23 10.00 28.65
C VAL A 70 -9.51 10.67 28.13
N ASN A 71 -10.13 11.56 28.90
CA ASN A 71 -11.32 12.29 28.46
C ASN A 71 -11.05 13.16 27.22
N LYS A 72 -9.87 13.80 27.14
CA LYS A 72 -9.48 14.56 25.94
C LYS A 72 -9.27 13.65 24.73
N TRP A 73 -8.66 12.49 24.92
CA TRP A 73 -8.46 11.50 23.87
C TRP A 73 -9.78 10.98 23.29
N VAL A 74 -10.72 10.59 24.14
CA VAL A 74 -12.02 10.07 23.67
C VAL A 74 -12.94 11.15 23.10
N LYS A 75 -12.66 12.43 23.35
CA LYS A 75 -13.29 13.56 22.64
C LYS A 75 -12.72 13.77 21.24
N GLY A 76 -11.56 13.20 20.92
CA GLY A 76 -10.90 13.34 19.63
C GLY A 76 -10.45 14.78 19.33
N SER A 77 -10.25 15.61 20.35
CA SER A 77 -9.89 17.03 20.22
C SER A 77 -8.39 17.30 20.35
N GLU A 78 -7.58 16.25 20.58
CA GLU A 78 -6.13 16.33 20.69
C GLU A 78 -5.49 15.37 19.69
N ASN A 79 -4.34 15.78 19.14
CA ASN A 79 -3.51 14.93 18.30
C ASN A 79 -2.80 13.86 19.16
N PHE A 80 -2.81 12.62 18.70
CA PHE A 80 -2.15 11.51 19.37
C PHE A 80 -0.71 11.35 18.86
N GLY A 81 0.27 11.36 19.77
CA GLY A 81 1.62 10.92 19.42
C GLY A 81 1.68 9.41 19.15
N PHE A 82 2.58 8.96 18.26
CA PHE A 82 2.75 7.54 17.91
C PHE A 82 2.98 6.64 19.14
N PHE A 83 3.81 7.09 20.09
CA PHE A 83 4.06 6.35 21.35
C PHE A 83 2.79 6.22 22.21
N THR A 84 1.93 7.24 22.21
CA THR A 84 0.66 7.20 22.94
C THR A 84 -0.27 6.18 22.32
N ILE A 85 -0.37 6.15 20.98
CA ILE A 85 -1.14 5.13 20.25
C ILE A 85 -0.64 3.73 20.62
N GLY A 86 0.67 3.48 20.55
CA GLY A 86 1.24 2.18 20.90
C GLY A 86 0.96 1.75 22.35
N LYS A 87 0.96 2.70 23.31
CA LYS A 87 0.58 2.40 24.70
C LYS A 87 -0.91 2.00 24.81
N ILE A 88 -1.79 2.71 24.12
CA ILE A 88 -3.23 2.41 24.10
C ILE A 88 -3.48 1.05 23.45
N GLU A 89 -2.83 0.77 22.30
CA GLU A 89 -2.89 -0.53 21.63
C GLU A 89 -2.51 -1.67 22.58
N LYS A 90 -1.40 -1.52 23.31
CA LYS A 90 -0.93 -2.52 24.29
C LYS A 90 -1.90 -2.69 25.46
N ALA A 91 -2.41 -1.59 26.02
CA ALA A 91 -3.30 -1.63 27.17
C ALA A 91 -4.67 -2.26 26.83
N LEU A 92 -5.17 -2.00 25.62
CA LEU A 92 -6.47 -2.50 25.17
C LEU A 92 -6.38 -3.81 24.39
N GLY A 93 -5.19 -4.22 23.93
CA GLY A 93 -4.99 -5.38 23.06
C GLY A 93 -5.68 -5.19 21.71
N ILE A 94 -5.52 -4.01 21.09
CA ILE A 94 -6.13 -3.66 19.80
C ILE A 94 -5.09 -3.07 18.85
N LYS A 95 -5.46 -2.92 17.58
CA LYS A 95 -4.74 -2.10 16.61
C LYS A 95 -5.54 -0.84 16.26
N LEU A 96 -4.85 0.29 16.28
CA LEU A 96 -5.33 1.64 16.01
C LEU A 96 -4.65 2.23 14.77
N MET A 97 -3.41 1.83 14.49
CA MET A 97 -2.64 2.29 13.34
C MET A 97 -2.06 1.11 12.56
N HIS A 98 -2.05 1.22 11.24
CA HIS A 98 -1.39 0.29 10.33
C HIS A 98 -0.31 1.06 9.56
N ILE A 99 0.90 0.52 9.53
CA ILE A 99 1.98 1.02 8.67
C ILE A 99 1.99 0.14 7.44
N TYR A 100 1.70 0.72 6.28
CA TYR A 100 1.77 -0.02 5.03
C TYR A 100 3.24 -0.19 4.63
N GLU A 101 3.68 -1.42 4.50
CA GLU A 101 4.94 -1.74 3.85
C GLU A 101 4.76 -1.47 2.35
N ASN A 102 5.56 -0.56 1.80
CA ASN A 102 5.63 -0.37 0.36
C ASN A 102 6.36 -1.57 -0.24
N ASN A 103 5.61 -2.65 -0.51
CA ASN A 103 6.08 -3.78 -1.28
C ASN A 103 6.08 -3.43 -2.77
N ASN A 104 6.73 -2.32 -3.13
CA ASN A 104 7.10 -2.03 -4.51
C ASN A 104 8.40 -2.76 -4.82
N CYS A 105 8.34 -4.09 -4.80
CA CYS A 105 9.29 -4.89 -5.54
C CYS A 105 8.48 -5.75 -6.49
N LEU A 106 8.57 -5.45 -7.78
CA LEU A 106 8.07 -6.27 -8.87
C LEU A 106 8.80 -7.63 -8.84
N LEU A 107 8.41 -8.53 -7.94
CA LEU A 107 8.88 -9.92 -7.88
C LEU A 107 8.19 -10.80 -8.94
N ILE A 108 7.66 -10.21 -10.02
CA ILE A 108 6.90 -10.94 -11.05
C ILE A 108 7.79 -11.40 -12.21
N SER A 109 9.07 -11.00 -12.29
CA SER A 109 9.84 -11.20 -13.52
C SER A 109 11.05 -12.13 -13.45
N THR A 110 11.78 -12.25 -12.34
CA THR A 110 13.11 -12.91 -12.40
C THR A 110 13.06 -14.43 -12.62
N THR A 111 12.08 -15.13 -12.04
CA THR A 111 11.91 -16.58 -12.22
C THR A 111 11.36 -16.95 -13.60
N ASN A 112 10.38 -16.19 -14.09
CA ASN A 112 9.83 -16.38 -15.43
C ASN A 112 10.86 -16.02 -16.51
N ILE A 113 11.61 -14.92 -16.35
CA ILE A 113 12.67 -14.54 -17.29
C ILE A 113 13.76 -15.61 -17.34
N SER A 114 14.29 -16.08 -16.22
CA SER A 114 15.35 -17.11 -16.25
C SER A 114 14.85 -18.40 -16.92
N THR A 115 13.62 -18.81 -16.62
CA THR A 115 13.00 -19.99 -17.24
C THR A 115 12.81 -19.80 -18.75
N ILE A 116 12.38 -18.62 -19.19
CA ILE A 116 12.20 -18.28 -20.61
C ILE A 116 13.57 -18.22 -21.31
N VAL A 117 14.57 -17.55 -20.73
CA VAL A 117 15.92 -17.43 -21.28
C VAL A 117 16.56 -18.81 -21.44
N ASN A 118 16.44 -19.68 -20.44
CA ASN A 118 16.97 -21.04 -20.51
C ASN A 118 16.29 -21.86 -21.60
N LYS A 119 14.95 -21.79 -21.72
CA LYS A 119 14.21 -22.47 -22.79
C LYS A 119 14.59 -21.96 -24.18
N VAL A 120 14.70 -20.65 -24.35
CA VAL A 120 15.14 -20.05 -25.63
C VAL A 120 16.55 -20.50 -25.98
N HIS A 121 17.46 -20.51 -25.00
CA HIS A 121 18.83 -20.97 -25.19
C HIS A 121 18.90 -22.45 -25.61
N THR A 122 18.11 -23.33 -24.98
CA THR A 122 18.06 -24.75 -25.39
C THR A 122 17.54 -24.91 -26.82
N TYR A 123 16.49 -24.19 -27.20
CA TYR A 123 15.95 -24.27 -28.58
C TYR A 123 16.95 -23.77 -29.64
N ILE A 124 17.69 -22.69 -29.37
CA ILE A 124 18.70 -22.18 -30.30
C ILE A 124 19.83 -23.21 -30.50
N ASN A 125 20.34 -23.79 -29.41
CA ASN A 125 21.41 -24.79 -29.48
C ASN A 125 20.97 -26.06 -30.25
N GLU A 126 19.72 -26.49 -30.09
CA GLU A 126 19.15 -27.62 -30.84
C GLU A 126 19.09 -27.33 -32.35
N ILE A 127 18.63 -26.13 -32.73
CA ILE A 127 18.58 -25.71 -34.13
C ILE A 127 19.99 -25.66 -34.73
N GLU A 128 20.94 -25.03 -34.04
CA GLU A 128 22.33 -24.95 -34.50
C GLU A 128 22.96 -26.34 -34.69
N GLY A 129 22.71 -27.28 -33.78
CA GLY A 129 23.16 -28.67 -33.91
C GLY A 129 22.59 -29.40 -35.14
N THR A 130 21.32 -29.18 -35.46
CA THR A 130 20.68 -29.80 -36.64
C THR A 130 21.17 -29.22 -37.96
N MET A 131 21.49 -27.92 -38.00
CA MET A 131 22.04 -27.26 -39.18
C MET A 131 23.47 -27.71 -39.50
N VAL A 132 24.27 -28.03 -38.48
CA VAL A 132 25.62 -28.59 -38.64
C VAL A 132 25.55 -30.03 -39.16
N ALA A 133 24.65 -30.86 -38.61
CA ALA A 133 24.50 -32.26 -39.03
C ALA A 133 24.06 -32.42 -40.50
N GLN A 134 23.27 -31.48 -41.04
CA GLN A 134 22.84 -31.49 -42.43
C GLN A 134 23.92 -31.05 -43.43
N LYS A 135 25.00 -30.41 -42.97
CA LYS A 135 26.11 -29.97 -43.83
C LYS A 135 27.17 -31.05 -44.08
N GLU A 136 27.20 -32.13 -43.28
CA GLU A 136 28.31 -33.10 -43.31
C GLU A 136 28.02 -34.48 -43.96
N THR A 137 26.88 -34.71 -44.61
CA THR A 137 26.67 -35.98 -45.38
C THR A 137 25.75 -35.72 -46.59
N LYS A 138 25.96 -36.22 -47.82
CA LYS A 138 26.69 -37.38 -48.35
C LYS A 138 26.93 -37.17 -49.86
N VAL A 139 28.17 -37.17 -50.34
CA VAL A 139 28.48 -37.25 -51.79
C VAL A 139 28.37 -38.71 -52.22
N ILE A 140 27.54 -39.03 -53.22
CA ILE A 140 27.44 -40.38 -53.80
C ILE A 140 27.71 -40.29 -55.31
N PRO A 141 28.81 -40.86 -55.84
CA PRO A 141 29.04 -40.94 -57.28
C PRO A 141 28.27 -42.13 -57.90
N LEU A 142 27.54 -41.90 -58.99
CA LEU A 142 26.64 -42.87 -59.65
C LEU A 142 27.12 -43.38 -61.03
N HIS A 143 28.42 -43.36 -61.33
CA HIS A 143 28.96 -43.89 -62.60
C HIS A 143 29.06 -45.43 -62.65
N GLY A 144 28.05 -46.16 -62.16
CA GLY A 144 28.17 -47.62 -61.99
C GLY A 144 26.98 -48.47 -62.42
N TYR A 145 25.87 -47.89 -62.86
CA TYR A 145 24.65 -48.66 -63.16
C TYR A 145 23.92 -48.09 -64.39
N ILE A 146 24.53 -48.23 -65.57
CA ILE A 146 23.78 -48.40 -66.81
C ILE A 146 23.95 -49.87 -67.18
N GLU A 147 22.88 -50.65 -67.18
CA GLU A 147 22.47 -51.48 -68.33
C GLU A 147 21.15 -52.22 -68.04
N ASP A 148 20.21 -51.96 -68.95
CA ASP A 148 19.19 -52.84 -69.51
C ASP A 148 18.27 -53.62 -68.58
N CYS A 149 16.98 -53.24 -68.59
CA CYS A 149 15.90 -54.21 -68.49
C CYS A 149 14.64 -53.74 -69.25
N MET A 150 14.62 -54.16 -70.52
CA MET A 150 13.50 -54.58 -71.39
C MET A 150 12.12 -53.91 -71.32
N GLU A 151 11.62 -53.53 -72.50
CA GLU A 151 10.18 -53.40 -72.80
C GLU A 151 9.44 -54.72 -72.53
N LEU A 152 8.35 -54.66 -71.77
CA LEU A 152 7.29 -55.67 -71.80
C LEU A 152 5.99 -55.01 -72.21
N LYS A 153 5.65 -55.16 -73.49
CA LYS A 153 4.26 -55.09 -73.96
C LYS A 153 3.47 -56.17 -73.24
N TYR A 154 2.27 -55.90 -72.73
CA TYR A 154 1.13 -56.79 -72.92
C TYR A 154 -0.21 -56.12 -72.59
N ASN A 155 -1.14 -56.37 -73.51
CA ASN A 155 -2.54 -56.01 -73.57
C ASN A 155 -3.34 -56.41 -72.32
N HIS A 156 -4.50 -55.78 -72.09
CA HIS A 156 -5.72 -56.54 -71.77
C HIS A 156 -7.01 -55.78 -72.09
N SER A 157 -7.93 -56.55 -72.67
CA SER A 157 -9.41 -56.46 -72.73
C SER A 157 -10.12 -55.11 -72.78
#